data_AF-A0A5C8ZWR3-F1
#
_entry.id   AF-A0A5C8ZWR3-F1
#
_cell.length_a   1.000
_cell.length_b   1.000
_cell.length_c   1.000
_cell.angle_alpha   90.00
_cell.angle_beta   90.00
_cell.angle_gamma   90.00
#
_symmetry.space_group_name_H-M   'P 1'
#
loop_
_entity.id
_entity.type
_entity.pdbx_description
1 polymer ?
#
loop_
_entity_poly.entity_id
_entity_poly.type
_entity_poly.pdbx_seq_one_letter_code
_entity_poly.pdbx_strand_id
1 'polypeptide(L)'
;MIRGLIAIAALAMTLGTQAGEFPRPVSLEPAVQFWTRVYTQITTNQGYIHDAENLAVIYDTVNLPASGSNAERERQVNNAKLRTASALTSLGKGKRTNLSDTERRVLSTWPQGTSNHTFARAAQNVRFQLGQSDRFREGLVRSGQWKPHIREVLAARGLPRELEVLPHVESSFNPDAWSKVAAAGMWQFMPSTARQFMRVDHVVDERMDPFTATQGAAELLKRNYQITGTWPLALTSYNHGTGGVLRAARTVGTKDIGMLIQEYNGPAFGFASRNFYPSFLAALEVDTHASNYFPDLSVAAPMDYDQVILDAFIPASALAAATGVPIAEFRASNPALRDPIWSGEKYIPQGYAVRIPRSRLGGPLEGYMAAIPGNSRFGHQQPDLTHRIRSGESLWTIARRYGTSVSKLQALNGLRGTSIRAGKTLILPGTVMPEPRLARQTATPVRAAQNHGVYVIRKGDSLWSIARRFNISQQQLVSWNGISTKQYLQPGQKLKVTAAASGQS
;
A
#
# COMPACT_ATOMS: atom_id res chain seq x y z
N MET A 1 4.61 51.32 -66.14
CA MET A 1 5.34 50.23 -65.47
C MET A 1 5.53 50.59 -64.00
N ILE A 2 4.99 49.73 -63.13
CA ILE A 2 5.35 49.46 -61.73
C ILE A 2 5.39 50.68 -60.76
N ARG A 3 4.37 50.77 -59.91
CA ARG A 3 4.43 51.42 -58.59
C ARG A 3 4.19 50.35 -57.52
N GLY A 4 5.11 50.27 -56.56
CA GLY A 4 5.11 49.29 -55.48
C GLY A 4 4.03 49.56 -54.42
N LEU A 5 3.59 48.48 -53.80
CA LEU A 5 2.76 48.46 -52.61
C LEU A 5 3.44 47.54 -51.60
N ILE A 6 3.83 48.14 -50.46
CA ILE A 6 4.38 47.48 -49.29
C ILE A 6 3.22 46.75 -48.60
N ALA A 7 3.30 45.43 -48.49
CA ALA A 7 2.40 44.64 -47.65
C ALA A 7 3.15 44.23 -46.38
N ILE A 8 2.75 44.80 -45.25
CA ILE A 8 3.16 44.41 -43.90
C ILE A 8 2.44 43.08 -43.58
N ALA A 9 3.17 41.97 -43.57
CA ALA A 9 2.66 40.69 -43.11
C ALA A 9 2.73 40.65 -41.57
N ALA A 10 1.57 40.72 -40.92
CA ALA A 10 1.44 40.45 -39.49
C ALA A 10 1.71 38.96 -39.23
N LEU A 11 2.80 38.67 -38.51
CA LEU A 11 3.10 37.33 -38.02
C LEU A 11 2.15 37.01 -36.86
N ALA A 12 1.05 36.31 -37.14
CA ALA A 12 0.26 35.69 -36.09
C ALA A 12 1.08 34.52 -35.51
N MET A 13 1.59 34.69 -34.29
CA MET A 13 2.14 33.59 -33.50
C MET A 13 1.00 32.61 -33.20
N THR A 14 0.92 31.52 -33.95
CA THR A 14 0.12 30.35 -33.57
C THR A 14 0.78 29.72 -32.36
N LEU A 15 0.19 29.91 -31.18
CA LEU A 15 0.45 29.08 -30.00
C LEU A 15 0.17 27.63 -30.39
N GLY A 16 1.23 26.84 -30.50
CA GLY A 16 1.15 25.43 -30.84
C GLY A 16 0.33 24.67 -29.80
N THR A 17 -0.82 24.17 -30.21
CA THR A 17 -1.58 23.15 -29.49
C THR A 17 -0.77 21.86 -29.49
N GLN A 18 -0.02 21.61 -28.41
CA GLN A 18 0.43 20.27 -28.06
C GLN A 18 -0.80 19.46 -27.60
N ALA A 19 -1.76 19.21 -28.50
CA ALA A 19 -2.89 18.32 -28.24
C ALA A 19 -2.41 16.87 -28.40
N GLY A 20 -1.45 16.47 -27.57
CA GLY A 20 -0.97 15.10 -27.46
C GLY A 20 -1.98 14.22 -26.71
N GLU A 21 -1.65 12.93 -26.61
CA GLU A 21 -2.45 11.91 -25.91
C GLU A 21 -2.80 12.29 -24.46
N PHE A 22 -2.06 13.23 -23.85
CA PHE A 22 -2.27 13.75 -22.49
C PHE A 22 -2.53 15.26 -22.51
N PRO A 23 -3.77 15.72 -22.78
CA PRO A 23 -4.09 17.14 -22.78
C PRO A 23 -3.88 17.76 -21.39
N ARG A 24 -3.38 18.99 -21.35
CA ARG A 24 -3.23 19.80 -20.13
C ARG A 24 -4.19 21.00 -20.19
N PRO A 25 -5.50 20.82 -19.91
CA PRO A 25 -6.43 21.93 -19.85
C PRO A 25 -5.97 23.01 -18.88
N VAL A 26 -6.18 24.29 -19.22
CA VAL A 26 -5.84 25.43 -18.36
C VAL A 26 -6.51 25.34 -16.99
N SER A 27 -7.71 24.73 -16.92
CA SER A 27 -8.41 24.48 -15.66
C SER A 27 -7.66 23.57 -14.68
N LEU A 28 -6.74 22.73 -15.16
CA LEU A 28 -5.91 21.86 -14.32
C LEU A 28 -4.59 22.51 -13.90
N GLU A 29 -4.20 23.64 -14.49
CA GLU A 29 -2.89 24.26 -14.27
C GLU A 29 -2.59 24.55 -12.79
N PRO A 30 -3.53 25.07 -11.97
CA PRO A 30 -3.30 25.24 -10.54
C PRO A 30 -2.96 23.92 -9.82
N ALA A 31 -3.63 22.84 -10.20
CA ALA A 31 -3.39 21.52 -9.61
C ALA A 31 -2.04 20.94 -10.06
N VAL A 32 -1.71 21.06 -11.35
CA VAL A 32 -0.41 20.61 -11.87
C VAL A 32 0.73 21.35 -11.17
N GLN A 33 0.67 22.68 -11.07
CA GLN A 33 1.69 23.47 -10.38
C GLN A 33 1.82 23.10 -8.90
N PHE A 34 0.70 22.87 -8.21
CA PHE A 34 0.71 22.43 -6.82
C PHE A 34 1.47 21.10 -6.67
N TRP A 35 1.18 20.10 -7.51
CA TRP A 35 1.87 18.81 -7.46
C TRP A 35 3.33 18.92 -7.88
N THR A 36 3.67 19.76 -8.85
CA THR A 36 5.06 20.06 -9.21
C THR A 36 5.83 20.60 -8.00
N ARG A 37 5.26 21.52 -7.21
CA ARG A 37 5.87 22.01 -5.96
C ARG A 37 6.01 20.89 -4.92
N VAL A 38 5.00 20.05 -4.74
CA VAL A 38 5.06 18.89 -3.82
C VAL A 38 6.19 17.93 -4.20
N TYR A 39 6.42 17.73 -5.51
CA TYR A 39 7.46 16.85 -6.04
C TYR A 39 8.85 17.48 -6.12
N THR A 40 9.01 18.79 -5.91
CA THR A 40 10.31 19.45 -6.16
C THR A 40 10.77 20.34 -5.01
N GLN A 41 9.88 20.97 -4.24
CA GLN A 41 10.23 22.04 -3.30
C GLN A 41 10.18 21.65 -1.83
N ILE A 42 9.38 20.65 -1.45
CA ILE A 42 9.20 20.24 -0.06
C ILE A 42 9.44 18.74 0.11
N THR A 43 10.20 18.38 1.14
CA THR A 43 10.58 16.98 1.43
C THR A 43 9.54 16.30 2.32
N THR A 44 9.73 15.01 2.60
CA THR A 44 8.93 14.27 3.58
C THR A 44 9.05 14.78 5.02
N ASN A 45 9.94 15.74 5.30
CA ASN A 45 10.01 16.45 6.58
C ASN A 45 9.24 17.77 6.56
N GLN A 46 8.46 18.03 5.52
CA GLN A 46 7.63 19.22 5.40
C GLN A 46 6.28 18.86 4.77
N GLY A 47 5.34 19.79 4.83
CA GLY A 47 4.12 19.69 4.03
C GLY A 47 3.33 20.98 3.97
N TYR A 48 2.49 21.11 2.96
CA TYR A 48 1.65 22.28 2.76
C TYR A 48 0.33 22.15 3.50
N ILE A 49 -0.08 23.23 4.15
CA ILE A 49 -1.48 23.49 4.49
C ILE A 49 -2.07 24.25 3.32
N HIS A 50 -3.12 23.73 2.70
CA HIS A 50 -3.65 24.28 1.45
C HIS A 50 -5.18 24.13 1.39
N ASP A 51 -5.79 24.81 0.42
CA ASP A 51 -7.21 24.65 0.12
C ASP A 51 -7.44 23.38 -0.72
N ALA A 52 -8.42 22.55 -0.35
CA ALA A 52 -8.68 21.29 -1.05
C ALA A 52 -9.36 21.47 -2.42
N GLU A 53 -9.99 22.61 -2.68
CA GLU A 53 -10.70 22.91 -3.94
C GLU A 53 -9.89 23.85 -4.84
N ASN A 54 -9.19 24.83 -4.26
CA ASN A 54 -8.32 25.75 -5.00
C ASN A 54 -6.84 25.51 -4.68
N LEU A 55 -6.20 24.64 -5.45
CA LEU A 55 -4.80 24.26 -5.24
C LEU A 55 -3.76 25.36 -5.49
N ALA A 56 -4.15 26.51 -6.06
CA ALA A 56 -3.28 27.68 -6.10
C ALA A 56 -3.06 28.29 -4.69
N VAL A 57 -3.97 28.03 -3.74
CA VAL A 57 -3.95 28.60 -2.39
C VAL A 57 -3.22 27.67 -1.43
N ILE A 58 -1.96 28.01 -1.13
CA ILE A 58 -1.16 27.39 -0.07
C ILE A 58 -1.09 28.36 1.11
N TYR A 59 -1.66 27.97 2.24
CA TYR A 59 -1.76 28.79 3.45
C TYR A 59 -0.48 28.84 4.27
N ASP A 60 0.21 27.70 4.38
CA ASP A 60 1.37 27.55 5.25
C ASP A 60 2.24 26.35 4.82
N THR A 61 3.50 26.36 5.24
CA THR A 61 4.41 25.20 5.14
C THR A 61 4.77 24.75 6.55
N VAL A 62 4.40 23.52 6.88
CA VAL A 62 4.65 22.91 8.20
C VAL A 62 5.94 22.11 8.13
N ASN A 63 6.90 22.46 8.98
CA ASN A 63 8.09 21.65 9.22
C ASN A 63 7.74 20.51 10.18
N LEU A 64 8.10 19.28 9.82
CA LEU A 64 7.86 18.07 10.59
C LEU A 64 9.20 17.52 11.09
N PRO A 65 9.33 17.22 12.39
CA PRO A 65 10.57 16.69 12.94
C PRO A 65 10.92 15.35 12.28
N ALA A 66 12.16 15.23 11.80
CA ALA A 66 12.68 14.02 11.18
C ALA A 66 12.72 12.84 12.16
N SER A 67 13.05 13.10 13.42
CA SER A 67 13.14 12.11 14.51
C SER A 67 11.90 12.07 15.42
N GLY A 68 10.86 12.84 15.11
CA GLY A 68 9.66 12.92 15.94
C GLY A 68 8.74 11.71 15.78
N SER A 69 7.99 11.38 16.83
CA SER A 69 6.98 10.32 16.75
C SER A 69 5.87 10.67 15.75
N ASN A 70 5.23 9.64 15.17
CA ASN A 70 4.08 9.85 14.27
C ASN A 70 2.97 10.70 14.93
N ALA A 71 2.73 10.49 16.22
CA ALA A 71 1.75 11.26 16.99
C ALA A 71 2.13 12.74 17.12
N GLU A 72 3.42 13.05 17.24
CA GLU A 72 3.90 14.43 17.30
C GLU A 72 3.75 15.14 15.97
N ARG A 73 4.14 14.49 14.87
CA ARG A 73 3.98 15.00 13.52
C ARG A 73 2.49 15.26 13.23
N GLU A 74 1.62 14.33 13.61
CA GLU A 74 0.16 14.49 13.45
C GLU A 74 -0.39 15.67 14.28
N ARG A 75 0.08 15.85 15.52
CA ARG A 75 -0.29 17.02 16.34
C ARG A 75 0.12 18.34 15.69
N GLN A 76 1.32 18.45 15.13
CA GLN A 76 1.78 19.66 14.46
C GLN A 76 0.92 20.00 13.25
N VAL A 77 0.60 18.99 12.43
CA VAL A 77 -0.30 19.14 11.28
C VAL A 77 -1.69 19.59 11.72
N ASN A 78 -2.27 18.94 12.71
CA ASN A 78 -3.62 19.28 13.21
C ASN A 78 -3.67 20.70 13.78
N ASN A 79 -2.65 21.11 14.53
CA ASN A 79 -2.55 22.47 15.05
C ASN A 79 -2.46 23.50 13.92
N ALA A 80 -1.66 23.25 12.89
CA ALA A 80 -1.57 24.14 11.73
C ALA A 80 -2.91 24.25 11.00
N LYS A 81 -3.58 23.12 10.74
CA LYS A 81 -4.92 23.11 10.13
C LYS A 81 -5.94 23.92 10.94
N LEU A 82 -5.98 23.73 12.26
CA LEU A 82 -6.92 24.44 13.15
C LEU A 82 -6.65 25.96 13.16
N ARG A 83 -5.38 26.37 13.20
CA ARG A 83 -5.01 27.80 13.13
C ARG A 83 -5.47 28.42 11.81
N THR A 84 -5.22 27.75 10.68
CA THR A 84 -5.66 28.21 9.36
C THR A 84 -7.18 28.26 9.25
N ALA A 85 -7.90 27.22 9.68
CA ALA A 85 -9.36 27.17 9.65
C ALA A 85 -10.00 28.28 10.52
N SER A 86 -9.41 28.58 11.67
CA SER A 86 -9.85 29.69 12.53
C SER A 86 -9.67 31.05 11.86
N ALA A 87 -8.51 31.27 11.23
CA ALA A 87 -8.25 32.48 10.45
C ALA A 87 -9.24 32.64 9.28
N LEU A 88 -9.48 31.58 8.52
CA LEU A 88 -10.47 31.57 7.43
C LEU A 88 -11.89 31.84 7.94
N THR A 89 -12.27 31.27 9.09
CA THR A 89 -13.57 31.54 9.72
C THR A 89 -13.73 33.00 10.11
N SER A 90 -12.67 33.61 10.66
CA SER A 90 -12.65 35.03 11.03
C SER A 90 -12.79 35.95 9.80
N LEU A 91 -12.03 35.65 8.73
CA LEU A 91 -12.16 36.35 7.45
C LEU A 91 -13.55 36.12 6.82
N GLY A 92 -14.13 34.93 6.97
CA GLY A 92 -15.48 34.61 6.52
C GLY A 92 -16.58 35.37 7.25
N LYS A 93 -16.31 35.88 8.46
CA LYS A 93 -17.20 36.80 9.19
C LYS A 93 -17.03 38.27 8.77
N GLY A 94 -16.15 38.57 7.82
CA GLY A 94 -15.92 39.92 7.30
C GLY A 94 -14.76 40.68 7.94
N LYS A 95 -13.97 40.05 8.81
CA LYS A 95 -12.78 40.71 9.38
C LYS A 95 -11.78 41.04 8.28
N ARG A 96 -11.37 42.31 8.16
CA ARG A 96 -10.35 42.78 7.20
C ARG A 96 -9.32 43.74 7.82
N THR A 97 -9.60 44.27 9.00
CA THR A 97 -8.70 45.15 9.77
C THR A 97 -8.31 44.47 11.10
N ASN A 98 -7.26 44.96 11.76
CA ASN A 98 -6.74 44.40 13.02
C ASN A 98 -6.52 42.87 12.96
N LEU A 99 -5.93 42.44 11.83
CA LEU A 99 -5.64 41.04 11.56
C LEU A 99 -4.42 40.57 12.36
N SER A 100 -4.53 39.39 12.95
CA SER A 100 -3.38 38.61 13.41
C SER A 100 -2.47 38.24 12.24
N ASP A 101 -1.23 37.84 12.53
CA ASP A 101 -0.29 37.46 11.47
C ASP A 101 -0.77 36.27 10.65
N THR A 102 -1.46 35.30 11.28
CA THR A 102 -2.07 34.17 10.58
C THR A 102 -3.20 34.62 9.66
N GLU A 103 -4.10 35.50 10.13
CA GLU A 103 -5.18 36.04 9.30
C GLU A 103 -4.63 36.87 8.13
N ARG A 104 -3.58 37.66 8.36
CA ARG A 104 -2.93 38.46 7.30
C ARG A 104 -2.30 37.57 6.24
N ARG A 105 -1.57 36.52 6.65
CA ARG A 105 -0.96 35.53 5.75
C ARG A 105 -2.02 34.79 4.94
N VAL A 106 -3.07 34.29 5.59
CA VAL A 106 -4.18 33.61 4.92
C VAL A 106 -4.90 34.55 3.97
N LEU A 107 -5.14 35.81 4.34
CA LEU A 107 -5.78 36.77 3.44
C LEU A 107 -4.92 37.04 2.19
N SER A 108 -3.59 37.11 2.33
CA SER A 108 -2.68 37.39 1.22
C SER A 108 -2.55 36.24 0.20
N THR A 109 -2.97 35.01 0.55
CA THR A 109 -2.93 33.87 -0.38
C THR A 109 -4.13 33.84 -1.32
N TRP A 110 -5.13 34.69 -1.09
CA TRP A 110 -6.33 34.79 -1.92
C TRP A 110 -6.32 36.06 -2.78
N PRO A 111 -6.96 36.05 -3.96
CA PRO A 111 -7.13 37.25 -4.77
C PRO A 111 -7.83 38.37 -3.99
N GLN A 112 -7.47 39.62 -4.30
CA GLN A 112 -8.14 40.79 -3.74
C GLN A 112 -9.64 40.75 -4.07
N GLY A 113 -10.48 41.10 -3.10
CA GLY A 113 -11.95 41.05 -3.25
C GLY A 113 -12.59 39.69 -2.99
N THR A 114 -11.83 38.68 -2.55
CA THR A 114 -12.39 37.37 -2.16
C THR A 114 -13.53 37.52 -1.13
N SER A 115 -14.66 36.89 -1.43
CA SER A 115 -15.90 37.04 -0.66
C SER A 115 -15.82 36.36 0.71
N ASN A 116 -16.64 36.86 1.65
CA ASN A 116 -16.82 36.25 2.97
C ASN A 116 -17.31 34.79 2.87
N HIS A 117 -18.22 34.51 1.94
CA HIS A 117 -18.72 33.15 1.70
C HIS A 117 -17.59 32.20 1.25
N THR A 118 -16.71 32.67 0.37
CA THR A 118 -15.54 31.88 -0.08
C THR A 118 -14.63 31.52 1.09
N PHE A 119 -14.31 32.48 1.96
CA PHE A 119 -13.50 32.19 3.16
C PHE A 119 -14.20 31.22 4.14
N ALA A 120 -15.52 31.37 4.33
CA ALA A 120 -16.29 30.47 5.19
C ALA A 120 -16.31 29.02 4.65
N ARG A 121 -16.42 28.83 3.33
CA ARG A 121 -16.29 27.52 2.67
C ARG A 121 -14.88 26.96 2.79
N ALA A 122 -13.86 27.78 2.51
CA ALA A 122 -12.46 27.40 2.60
C ALA A 122 -12.06 26.91 4.01
N ALA A 123 -12.67 27.47 5.07
CA ALA A 123 -12.44 27.03 6.45
C ALA A 123 -12.78 25.54 6.68
N GLN A 124 -13.73 24.98 5.91
CA GLN A 124 -14.13 23.57 5.97
C GLN A 124 -13.24 22.66 5.10
N ASN A 125 -12.46 23.25 4.20
CA ASN A 125 -11.70 22.57 3.15
C ASN A 125 -10.19 22.58 3.37
N VAL A 126 -9.72 22.97 4.56
CA VAL A 126 -8.28 23.00 4.89
C VAL A 126 -7.70 21.59 4.89
N ARG A 127 -6.69 21.37 4.05
CA ARG A 127 -6.02 20.07 3.88
C ARG A 127 -4.52 20.19 4.12
N PHE A 128 -3.91 19.06 4.49
CA PHE A 128 -2.47 18.90 4.58
C PHE A 128 -1.98 17.96 3.47
N GLN A 129 -0.89 18.34 2.80
CA GLN A 129 -0.21 17.52 1.82
C GLN A 129 1.27 17.39 2.20
N LEU A 130 1.71 16.15 2.45
CA LEU A 130 3.12 15.86 2.74
C LEU A 130 3.97 16.13 1.49
N GLY A 131 5.14 16.72 1.69
CA GLY A 131 6.14 16.88 0.64
C GLY A 131 6.72 15.55 0.17
N GLN A 132 7.17 15.52 -1.07
CA GLN A 132 7.68 14.32 -1.73
C GLN A 132 8.95 14.57 -2.55
N SER A 133 9.59 15.73 -2.45
CA SER A 133 10.76 16.08 -3.27
C SER A 133 11.93 15.10 -3.14
N ASP A 134 12.26 14.69 -1.92
CA ASP A 134 13.25 13.66 -1.61
C ASP A 134 12.87 12.30 -2.23
N ARG A 135 11.61 11.87 -2.07
CA ARG A 135 11.12 10.61 -2.66
C ARG A 135 11.09 10.64 -4.18
N PHE A 136 10.69 11.76 -4.77
CA PHE A 136 10.65 11.92 -6.22
C PHE A 136 12.06 11.88 -6.80
N ARG A 137 13.03 12.57 -6.16
CA ARG A 137 14.44 12.48 -6.52
C ARG A 137 14.96 11.04 -6.44
N GLU A 138 14.68 10.33 -5.34
CA GLU A 138 15.04 8.91 -5.22
C GLU A 138 14.34 8.04 -6.29
N GLY A 139 13.09 8.35 -6.60
CA GLY A 139 12.33 7.72 -7.68
C GLY A 139 12.95 7.94 -9.05
N LEU A 140 13.45 9.15 -9.33
CA LEU A 140 14.17 9.46 -10.56
C LEU A 140 15.44 8.62 -10.69
N VAL A 141 16.23 8.54 -9.61
CA VAL A 141 17.42 7.67 -9.57
C VAL A 141 17.02 6.22 -9.86
N ARG A 142 16.05 5.69 -9.11
CA ARG A 142 15.59 4.30 -9.20
C ARG A 142 14.96 3.97 -10.55
N SER A 143 14.31 4.95 -11.19
CA SER A 143 13.62 4.77 -12.47
C SER A 143 14.55 4.28 -13.58
N GLY A 144 15.85 4.59 -13.51
CA GLY A 144 16.85 4.11 -14.47
C GLY A 144 16.95 2.58 -14.53
N GLN A 145 16.67 1.88 -13.42
CA GLN A 145 16.65 0.42 -13.38
C GLN A 145 15.52 -0.19 -14.23
N TRP A 146 14.38 0.52 -14.34
CA TRP A 146 13.11 -0.07 -14.78
C TRP A 146 12.60 0.52 -16.10
N LYS A 147 12.88 1.80 -16.37
CA LYS A 147 12.38 2.51 -17.56
C LYS A 147 12.71 1.84 -18.90
N PRO A 148 13.89 1.24 -19.13
CA PRO A 148 14.16 0.53 -20.38
C PRO A 148 13.13 -0.57 -20.67
N HIS A 149 12.84 -1.42 -19.68
CA HIS A 149 11.83 -2.47 -19.84
C HIS A 149 10.42 -1.90 -19.93
N ILE A 150 10.08 -0.86 -19.16
CA ILE A 150 8.77 -0.20 -19.26
C ILE A 150 8.54 0.31 -20.68
N ARG A 151 9.53 0.98 -21.29
CA ARG A 151 9.46 1.48 -22.66
C ARG A 151 9.25 0.37 -23.67
N GLU A 152 9.98 -0.73 -23.54
CA GLU A 152 9.82 -1.92 -24.38
C GLU A 152 8.38 -2.46 -24.30
N VAL A 153 7.85 -2.62 -23.09
CA VAL A 153 6.50 -3.13 -22.84
C VAL A 153 5.41 -2.22 -23.41
N LEU A 154 5.56 -0.91 -23.22
CA LEU A 154 4.64 0.09 -23.74
C LEU A 154 4.66 0.09 -25.28
N ALA A 155 5.85 0.14 -25.88
CA ALA A 155 6.02 0.13 -27.34
C ALA A 155 5.44 -1.14 -27.98
N ALA A 156 5.73 -2.32 -27.41
CA ALA A 156 5.21 -3.60 -27.89
C ALA A 156 3.66 -3.68 -27.86
N ARG A 157 3.01 -2.83 -27.07
CA ARG A 157 1.54 -2.79 -26.94
C ARG A 157 0.89 -1.61 -27.66
N GLY A 158 1.68 -0.74 -28.30
CA GLY A 158 1.22 0.49 -28.91
C GLY A 158 0.70 1.50 -27.89
N LEU A 159 1.34 1.58 -26.72
CA LEU A 159 0.95 2.50 -25.64
C LEU A 159 1.85 3.74 -25.62
N PRO A 160 1.32 4.90 -25.20
CA PRO A 160 2.07 6.14 -25.07
C PRO A 160 3.29 5.98 -24.16
N ARG A 161 4.41 6.57 -24.57
CA ARG A 161 5.66 6.51 -23.82
C ARG A 161 5.55 7.23 -22.47
N GLU A 162 4.79 8.31 -22.41
CA GLU A 162 4.61 9.15 -21.22
C GLU A 162 4.03 8.37 -20.04
N LEU A 163 3.37 7.24 -20.28
CA LEU A 163 2.91 6.34 -19.20
C LEU A 163 4.05 5.77 -18.36
N GLU A 164 5.30 5.83 -18.85
CA GLU A 164 6.48 5.36 -18.11
C GLU A 164 6.68 6.10 -16.78
N VAL A 165 6.14 7.31 -16.61
CA VAL A 165 6.30 8.13 -15.40
C VAL A 165 5.30 7.80 -14.30
N LEU A 166 4.26 7.01 -14.60
CA LEU A 166 3.19 6.71 -13.64
C LEU A 166 3.69 6.10 -12.31
N PRO A 167 4.74 5.25 -12.26
CA PRO A 167 5.29 4.77 -11.00
C PRO A 167 5.82 5.87 -10.06
N HIS A 168 6.11 7.08 -10.55
CA HIS A 168 6.43 8.23 -9.67
C HIS A 168 5.26 8.60 -8.77
N VAL A 169 4.06 8.63 -9.34
CA VAL A 169 2.81 8.99 -8.64
C VAL A 169 2.41 7.88 -7.67
N GLU A 170 2.62 6.62 -8.05
CA GLU A 170 2.21 5.46 -7.26
C GLU A 170 3.15 5.16 -6.09
N SER A 171 4.45 4.98 -6.34
CA SER A 171 5.40 4.57 -5.30
C SER A 171 6.80 5.18 -5.39
N SER A 172 7.00 6.15 -6.29
CA SER A 172 8.34 6.64 -6.64
C SER A 172 9.26 5.51 -7.11
N PHE A 173 8.74 4.67 -8.02
CA PHE A 173 9.42 3.49 -8.58
C PHE A 173 9.86 2.42 -7.56
N ASN A 174 9.42 2.50 -6.31
CA ASN A 174 9.84 1.55 -5.28
C ASN A 174 9.13 0.19 -5.45
N PRO A 175 9.85 -0.90 -5.78
CA PRO A 175 9.26 -2.23 -5.91
C PRO A 175 8.84 -2.84 -4.56
N ASP A 176 9.43 -2.38 -3.46
CA ASP A 176 9.14 -2.86 -2.11
C ASP A 176 7.97 -2.12 -1.45
N ALA A 177 7.29 -1.23 -2.18
CA ALA A 177 6.26 -0.38 -1.61
C ALA A 177 5.00 -1.16 -1.21
N TRP A 178 4.52 -0.92 0.01
CA TRP A 178 3.23 -1.41 0.52
C TRP A 178 2.39 -0.28 1.07
N SER A 179 1.15 -0.16 0.61
CA SER A 179 0.19 0.80 1.15
C SER A 179 -0.54 0.26 2.38
N LYS A 180 -1.11 1.17 3.18
CA LYS A 180 -1.95 0.82 4.34
C LYS A 180 -3.18 -0.04 3.97
N VAL A 181 -3.61 0.01 2.71
CA VAL A 181 -4.76 -0.76 2.18
C VAL A 181 -4.34 -1.98 1.36
N ALA A 182 -3.05 -2.33 1.40
CA ALA A 182 -2.42 -3.50 0.77
C ALA A 182 -2.22 -3.41 -0.75
N ALA A 183 -2.16 -2.20 -1.33
CA ALA A 183 -1.55 -2.01 -2.63
C ALA A 183 -0.04 -2.31 -2.52
N ALA A 184 0.54 -2.97 -3.53
CA ALA A 184 1.92 -3.42 -3.46
C ALA A 184 2.68 -3.18 -4.77
N GLY A 185 4.01 -3.07 -4.67
CA GLY A 185 4.89 -2.97 -5.83
C GLY A 185 5.03 -1.56 -6.38
N MET A 186 5.86 -1.42 -7.41
CA MET A 186 6.10 -0.11 -8.02
C MET A 186 4.87 0.51 -8.70
N TRP A 187 3.94 -0.36 -9.11
CA TRP A 187 2.68 -0.01 -9.76
C TRP A 187 1.49 0.03 -8.80
N GLN A 188 1.71 -0.19 -7.50
CA GLN A 188 0.69 -0.16 -6.43
C GLN A 188 -0.58 -0.95 -6.76
N PHE A 189 -0.42 -2.19 -7.21
CA PHE A 189 -1.56 -3.05 -7.52
C PHE A 189 -2.31 -3.49 -6.25
N MET A 190 -3.64 -3.35 -6.27
CA MET A 190 -4.52 -4.03 -5.32
C MET A 190 -4.55 -5.54 -5.58
N PRO A 191 -4.60 -6.41 -4.55
CA PRO A 191 -4.53 -7.87 -4.74
C PRO A 191 -5.60 -8.43 -5.69
N SER A 192 -6.82 -7.92 -5.64
CA SER A 192 -7.93 -8.36 -6.49
C SER A 192 -7.73 -8.00 -7.96
N THR A 193 -7.10 -6.86 -8.23
CA THR A 193 -6.81 -6.40 -9.58
C THR A 193 -5.61 -7.16 -10.13
N ALA A 194 -4.54 -7.30 -9.35
CA ALA A 194 -3.34 -8.03 -9.74
C ALA A 194 -3.63 -9.46 -10.19
N ARG A 195 -4.50 -10.20 -9.48
CA ARG A 195 -4.85 -11.59 -9.82
C ARG A 195 -5.47 -11.78 -11.21
N GLN A 196 -5.85 -10.71 -11.90
CA GLN A 196 -6.29 -10.78 -13.30
C GLN A 196 -5.12 -10.82 -14.29
N PHE A 197 -3.92 -10.42 -13.86
CA PHE A 197 -2.75 -10.21 -14.74
C PHE A 197 -1.50 -10.95 -14.28
N MET A 198 -1.42 -11.29 -12.99
CA MET A 198 -0.23 -11.86 -12.37
C MET A 198 -0.57 -12.72 -11.17
N ARG A 199 0.36 -13.58 -10.76
CA ARG A 199 0.23 -14.48 -9.61
C ARG A 199 0.37 -13.71 -8.30
N VAL A 200 -0.63 -13.87 -7.43
CA VAL A 200 -0.62 -13.33 -6.07
C VAL A 200 -1.17 -14.39 -5.11
N ASP A 201 -0.26 -15.06 -4.41
CA ASP A 201 -0.54 -16.03 -3.36
C ASP A 201 0.48 -15.91 -2.20
N HIS A 202 0.50 -16.89 -1.28
CA HIS A 202 1.37 -16.84 -0.11
C HIS A 202 2.84 -17.20 -0.40
N VAL A 203 3.15 -17.74 -1.58
CA VAL A 203 4.51 -18.14 -2.00
C VAL A 203 5.11 -17.20 -3.03
N VAL A 204 4.27 -16.60 -3.89
CA VAL A 204 4.65 -15.65 -4.93
C VAL A 204 3.67 -14.48 -4.96
N ASP A 205 4.19 -13.26 -4.88
CA ASP A 205 3.45 -12.01 -5.09
C ASP A 205 4.11 -11.19 -6.20
N GLU A 206 3.71 -11.43 -7.44
CA GLU A 206 4.30 -10.82 -8.64
C GLU A 206 4.06 -9.31 -8.75
N ARG A 207 3.24 -8.73 -7.87
CA ARG A 207 3.14 -7.27 -7.74
C ARG A 207 4.48 -6.66 -7.35
N MET A 208 5.28 -7.40 -6.58
CA MET A 208 6.61 -6.98 -6.12
C MET A 208 7.68 -7.13 -7.20
N ASP A 209 7.39 -7.81 -8.30
CA ASP A 209 8.31 -7.96 -9.43
C ASP A 209 8.11 -6.84 -10.46
N PRO A 210 9.09 -5.92 -10.63
CA PRO A 210 8.99 -4.83 -11.60
C PRO A 210 8.62 -5.25 -13.01
N PHE A 211 9.12 -6.38 -13.50
CA PHE A 211 8.90 -6.77 -14.91
C PHE A 211 7.49 -7.31 -15.10
N THR A 212 7.10 -8.29 -14.28
CA THR A 212 5.76 -8.88 -14.35
C THR A 212 4.68 -7.85 -14.03
N ALA A 213 4.89 -7.01 -13.01
CA ALA A 213 3.96 -5.94 -12.67
C ALA A 213 3.85 -4.89 -13.79
N THR A 214 4.92 -4.63 -14.56
CA THR A 214 4.89 -3.73 -15.73
C THR A 214 4.03 -4.29 -16.86
N GLN A 215 4.14 -5.59 -17.15
CA GLN A 215 3.25 -6.24 -18.12
C GLN A 215 1.79 -6.08 -17.72
N GLY A 216 1.47 -6.35 -16.45
CA GLY A 216 0.11 -6.20 -15.91
C GLY A 216 -0.37 -4.75 -15.90
N ALA A 217 0.49 -3.79 -15.57
CA ALA A 217 0.15 -2.36 -15.57
C ALA A 217 -0.18 -1.86 -16.97
N ALA A 218 0.65 -2.22 -17.96
CA ALA A 218 0.42 -1.88 -19.35
C ALA A 218 -0.90 -2.47 -19.88
N GLU A 219 -1.20 -3.73 -19.54
CA GLU A 219 -2.47 -4.36 -19.92
C GLU A 219 -3.68 -3.70 -19.25
N LEU A 220 -3.59 -3.38 -17.95
CA LEU A 220 -4.65 -2.66 -17.25
C LEU A 220 -4.88 -1.27 -17.83
N LEU A 221 -3.83 -0.51 -18.12
CA LEU A 221 -3.92 0.82 -18.74
C LEU A 221 -4.54 0.74 -20.13
N LYS A 222 -4.13 -0.24 -20.95
CA LYS A 222 -4.72 -0.50 -22.26
C LYS A 222 -6.22 -0.80 -22.16
N ARG A 223 -6.62 -1.68 -21.23
CA ARG A 223 -8.03 -2.01 -20.98
C ARG A 223 -8.82 -0.79 -20.51
N ASN A 224 -8.25 0.02 -19.62
CA ASN A 224 -8.88 1.26 -19.17
C ASN A 224 -9.10 2.21 -20.34
N TYR A 225 -8.10 2.41 -21.19
CA TYR A 225 -8.23 3.26 -22.38
C TYR A 225 -9.29 2.75 -23.36
N GLN A 226 -9.33 1.44 -23.63
CA GLN A 226 -10.37 0.83 -24.48
C GLN A 226 -11.78 1.09 -23.95
N ILE A 227 -11.96 1.13 -22.63
CA ILE A 227 -13.27 1.35 -22.00
C ILE A 227 -13.61 2.84 -21.93
N THR A 228 -12.67 3.70 -21.54
CA THR A 228 -12.94 5.13 -21.32
C THR A 228 -12.89 5.93 -22.62
N GLY A 229 -12.04 5.53 -23.56
CA GLY A 229 -11.78 6.18 -24.85
C GLY A 229 -10.85 7.39 -24.77
N THR A 230 -10.34 7.76 -23.59
CA THR A 230 -9.38 8.85 -23.42
C THR A 230 -8.36 8.50 -22.33
N TRP A 231 -7.10 8.91 -22.53
CA TRP A 231 -6.01 8.68 -21.57
C TRP A 231 -6.20 9.35 -20.21
N PRO A 232 -6.70 10.61 -20.11
CA PRO A 232 -6.99 11.20 -18.82
C PRO A 232 -7.95 10.35 -17.98
N LEU A 233 -9.03 9.86 -18.59
CA LEU A 233 -9.97 9.00 -17.88
C LEU A 233 -9.41 7.60 -17.64
N ALA A 234 -8.56 7.08 -18.52
CA ALA A 234 -7.91 5.78 -18.34
C ALA A 234 -6.96 5.78 -17.14
N LEU A 235 -6.16 6.85 -16.99
CA LEU A 235 -5.30 7.08 -15.83
C LEU A 235 -6.12 7.28 -14.56
N THR A 236 -7.14 8.16 -14.57
CA THR A 236 -8.02 8.29 -13.40
C THR A 236 -8.70 6.97 -13.04
N SER A 237 -9.04 6.12 -14.02
CA SER A 237 -9.61 4.79 -13.80
C SER A 237 -8.62 3.80 -13.19
N TYR A 238 -7.32 3.98 -13.39
CA TYR A 238 -6.29 3.18 -12.72
C TYR A 238 -6.37 3.35 -11.20
N ASN A 239 -6.56 4.58 -10.73
CA ASN A 239 -6.70 4.91 -9.31
C ASN A 239 -8.12 4.69 -8.75
N HIS A 240 -9.14 5.15 -9.46
CA HIS A 240 -10.52 5.23 -8.98
C HIS A 240 -11.39 4.04 -9.40
N GLY A 241 -10.93 3.25 -10.38
CA GLY A 241 -11.69 2.18 -11.01
C GLY A 241 -12.59 2.70 -12.14
N THR A 242 -12.63 1.94 -13.23
CA THR A 242 -13.30 2.30 -14.49
C THR A 242 -14.80 2.56 -14.32
N GLY A 243 -15.49 1.75 -13.51
CA GLY A 243 -16.93 1.91 -13.26
C GLY A 243 -17.30 3.21 -12.56
N GLY A 244 -16.42 3.70 -11.66
CA GLY A 244 -16.60 4.99 -10.99
C GLY A 244 -16.40 6.16 -11.94
N VAL A 245 -15.32 6.12 -12.74
CA VAL A 245 -15.02 7.17 -13.74
C VAL A 245 -16.10 7.24 -14.82
N LEU A 246 -16.57 6.10 -15.34
CA LEU A 246 -17.68 6.09 -16.31
C LEU A 246 -18.99 6.60 -15.72
N ARG A 247 -19.25 6.38 -14.43
CA ARG A 247 -20.40 6.97 -13.75
C ARG A 247 -20.25 8.49 -13.70
N ALA A 248 -19.09 9.01 -13.31
CA ALA A 248 -18.81 10.44 -13.31
C ALA A 248 -19.01 11.05 -14.70
N ALA A 249 -18.43 10.43 -15.74
CA ALA A 249 -18.56 10.87 -17.12
C ALA A 249 -20.02 10.92 -17.59
N ARG A 250 -20.81 9.89 -17.29
CA ARG A 250 -22.25 9.86 -17.61
C ARG A 250 -23.06 10.88 -16.83
N THR A 251 -22.75 11.10 -15.55
CA THR A 251 -23.48 12.07 -14.71
C THR A 251 -23.24 13.50 -15.17
N VAL A 252 -22.01 13.86 -15.55
CA VAL A 252 -21.68 15.21 -16.05
C VAL A 252 -22.03 15.35 -17.54
N GLY A 253 -22.07 14.26 -18.29
CA GLY A 253 -22.35 14.26 -19.73
C GLY A 253 -21.13 14.57 -20.60
N THR A 254 -19.91 14.33 -20.09
CA THR A 254 -18.67 14.61 -20.82
C THR A 254 -17.56 13.60 -20.49
N LYS A 255 -16.55 13.52 -21.37
CA LYS A 255 -15.31 12.79 -21.14
C LYS A 255 -14.10 13.70 -20.87
N ASP A 256 -14.32 15.01 -20.85
CA ASP A 256 -13.29 15.97 -20.49
C ASP A 256 -12.97 15.87 -18.99
N ILE A 257 -11.71 15.58 -18.68
CA ILE A 257 -11.28 15.38 -17.29
C ILE A 257 -11.36 16.66 -16.46
N GLY A 258 -11.16 17.83 -17.07
CA GLY A 258 -11.23 19.12 -16.40
C GLY A 258 -12.65 19.38 -15.90
N MET A 259 -13.64 19.22 -16.77
CA MET A 259 -15.05 19.33 -16.42
C MET A 259 -15.47 18.28 -15.40
N LEU A 260 -14.98 17.03 -15.50
CA LEU A 260 -15.28 16.00 -14.50
C LEU A 260 -14.76 16.37 -13.10
N ILE A 261 -13.52 16.88 -13.03
CA ILE A 261 -12.91 17.34 -11.78
C ILE A 261 -13.65 18.54 -11.21
N GLN A 262 -14.22 19.42 -12.03
CA GLN A 262 -14.96 20.60 -11.58
C GLN A 262 -16.39 20.26 -11.13
N GLU A 263 -17.13 19.53 -11.95
CA GLU A 263 -18.59 19.40 -11.82
C GLU A 263 -19.04 18.14 -11.06
N TYR A 264 -18.24 17.06 -11.02
CA TYR A 264 -18.71 15.79 -10.45
C TYR A 264 -18.49 15.68 -8.94
N ASN A 265 -19.56 15.80 -8.15
CA ASN A 265 -19.52 15.79 -6.67
C ASN A 265 -19.88 14.43 -6.03
N GLY A 266 -19.44 13.32 -6.61
CA GLY A 266 -19.64 11.99 -6.03
C GLY A 266 -18.81 11.75 -4.76
N PRO A 267 -19.35 11.11 -3.70
CA PRO A 267 -18.66 10.95 -2.41
C PRO A 267 -17.37 10.10 -2.51
N ALA A 268 -17.30 9.17 -3.47
CA ALA A 268 -16.11 8.38 -3.73
C ALA A 268 -15.07 9.13 -4.60
N PHE A 269 -15.47 10.15 -5.35
CA PHE A 269 -14.61 10.92 -6.26
C PHE A 269 -14.00 12.13 -5.55
N GLY A 270 -13.31 11.83 -4.45
CA GLY A 270 -12.70 12.82 -3.58
C GLY A 270 -11.35 13.33 -4.07
N PHE A 271 -10.60 13.96 -3.17
CA PHE A 271 -9.32 14.63 -3.45
C PHE A 271 -8.34 13.77 -4.25
N ALA A 272 -8.12 12.51 -3.86
CA ALA A 272 -7.17 11.63 -4.54
C ALA A 272 -7.53 11.41 -6.01
N SER A 273 -8.80 11.06 -6.30
CA SER A 273 -9.25 10.78 -7.66
C SER A 273 -9.27 12.03 -8.54
N ARG A 274 -9.64 13.19 -7.97
CA ARG A 274 -9.58 14.48 -8.66
C ARG A 274 -8.16 14.92 -9.01
N ASN A 275 -7.19 14.50 -8.21
CA ASN A 275 -5.81 14.94 -8.35
C ASN A 275 -4.91 13.95 -9.08
N PHE A 276 -5.36 12.73 -9.34
CA PHE A 276 -4.53 11.70 -9.94
C PHE A 276 -3.99 12.09 -11.32
N TYR A 277 -4.85 12.66 -12.18
CA TYR A 277 -4.41 13.11 -13.51
C TYR A 277 -3.52 14.37 -13.45
N PRO A 278 -3.87 15.44 -12.69
CA PRO A 278 -2.96 16.55 -12.45
C PRO A 278 -1.59 16.14 -11.87
N SER A 279 -1.56 15.19 -10.92
CA SER A 279 -0.30 14.71 -10.34
C SER A 279 0.52 13.91 -11.34
N PHE A 280 -0.12 13.16 -12.24
CA PHE A 280 0.57 12.52 -13.37
C PHE A 280 1.19 13.55 -14.32
N LEU A 281 0.45 14.59 -14.71
CA LEU A 281 0.98 15.66 -15.56
C LEU A 281 2.17 16.37 -14.89
N ALA A 282 2.10 16.61 -13.58
CA ALA A 282 3.20 17.17 -12.80
C ALA A 282 4.41 16.22 -12.75
N ALA A 283 4.20 14.92 -12.58
CA ALA A 283 5.27 13.94 -12.62
C ALA A 283 5.93 13.86 -14.01
N LEU A 284 5.14 13.94 -15.09
CA LEU A 284 5.63 13.99 -16.47
C LEU A 284 6.50 15.23 -16.71
N GLU A 285 6.05 16.40 -16.25
CA GLU A 285 6.81 17.66 -16.31
C GLU A 285 8.16 17.53 -15.60
N VAL A 286 8.15 17.08 -14.35
CA VAL A 286 9.37 16.97 -13.52
C VAL A 286 10.31 15.91 -14.07
N ASP A 287 9.80 14.79 -14.57
CA ASP A 287 10.62 13.72 -15.14
C ASP A 287 11.28 14.14 -16.46
N THR A 288 10.53 14.81 -17.33
CA THR A 288 11.02 15.32 -18.63
C THR A 288 12.10 16.38 -18.43
N HIS A 289 11.97 17.21 -17.40
CA HIS A 289 12.87 18.31 -17.09
C HIS A 289 13.67 18.05 -15.79
N ALA A 290 14.02 16.79 -15.51
CA ALA A 290 14.60 16.39 -14.23
C ALA A 290 15.86 17.19 -13.85
N SER A 291 16.72 17.51 -14.81
CA SER A 291 17.94 18.31 -14.59
C SER A 291 17.67 19.74 -14.11
N ASN A 292 16.50 20.31 -14.46
CA ASN A 292 16.12 21.67 -14.05
C ASN A 292 15.68 21.71 -12.58
N TYR A 293 15.08 20.62 -12.09
CA TYR A 293 14.58 20.52 -10.71
C TYR A 293 15.59 19.88 -9.77
N PHE A 294 16.39 18.93 -10.27
CA PHE A 294 17.36 18.16 -9.51
C PHE A 294 18.70 18.14 -10.28
N PRO A 295 19.54 19.18 -10.13
CA PRO A 295 20.89 19.15 -10.68
C PRO A 295 21.69 17.98 -10.08
N ASP A 296 22.69 17.51 -10.82
CA ASP A 296 23.58 16.40 -10.43
C ASP A 296 22.85 15.07 -10.15
N LEU A 297 21.71 14.85 -10.81
CA LEU A 297 21.00 13.59 -10.76
C LEU A 297 21.74 12.52 -11.58
N SER A 298 22.16 11.44 -10.92
CA SER A 298 22.64 10.23 -11.57
C SER A 298 21.58 9.14 -11.46
N VAL A 299 21.07 8.66 -12.59
CA VAL A 299 20.11 7.57 -12.63
C VAL A 299 20.81 6.22 -12.49
N ALA A 300 20.16 5.28 -11.82
CA ALA A 300 20.69 3.94 -11.64
C ALA A 300 20.75 3.18 -12.98
N ALA A 301 21.75 2.33 -13.13
CA ALA A 301 21.88 1.49 -14.32
C ALA A 301 20.72 0.47 -14.41
N PRO A 302 20.31 0.07 -15.63
CA PRO A 302 19.34 -1.01 -15.83
C PRO A 302 19.80 -2.30 -15.12
N MET A 303 18.87 -3.10 -14.63
CA MET A 303 19.25 -4.41 -14.09
C MET A 303 19.76 -5.32 -15.19
N ASP A 304 20.92 -5.93 -14.95
CA ASP A 304 21.56 -6.89 -15.84
C ASP A 304 21.34 -8.32 -15.32
N TYR A 305 20.46 -9.08 -15.99
CA TYR A 305 20.06 -10.41 -15.57
C TYR A 305 19.76 -11.33 -16.75
N ASP A 306 19.92 -12.63 -16.50
CA ASP A 306 19.31 -13.70 -17.29
C ASP A 306 18.10 -14.26 -16.54
N GLN A 307 17.18 -14.87 -17.28
CA GLN A 307 15.94 -15.42 -16.75
C GLN A 307 15.71 -16.83 -17.28
N VAL A 308 15.27 -17.73 -16.40
CA VAL A 308 14.86 -19.10 -16.77
C VAL A 308 13.51 -19.44 -16.17
N ILE A 309 12.63 -20.02 -16.99
CA ILE A 309 11.35 -20.58 -16.54
C ILE A 309 11.63 -21.96 -15.97
N LEU A 310 11.27 -22.19 -14.70
CA LEU A 310 11.49 -23.49 -14.07
C LEU A 310 10.55 -24.56 -14.62
N ASP A 311 11.09 -25.74 -14.89
CA ASP A 311 10.38 -26.94 -15.32
C ASP A 311 9.93 -27.84 -14.16
N ALA A 312 10.40 -27.56 -12.95
CA ALA A 312 10.08 -28.29 -11.72
C ALA A 312 9.97 -27.34 -10.52
N PHE A 313 9.47 -27.85 -9.38
CA PHE A 313 9.59 -27.16 -8.11
C PHE A 313 11.03 -27.32 -7.59
N ILE A 314 11.73 -26.21 -7.33
CA ILE A 314 13.14 -26.24 -6.93
C ILE A 314 13.37 -25.41 -5.66
N PRO A 315 14.09 -25.92 -4.64
CA PRO A 315 14.49 -25.14 -3.48
C PRO A 315 15.35 -23.93 -3.89
N ALA A 316 15.09 -22.76 -3.29
CA ALA A 316 15.89 -21.57 -3.55
C ALA A 316 17.39 -21.78 -3.23
N SER A 317 17.69 -22.59 -2.22
CA SER A 317 19.07 -22.98 -1.86
C SER A 317 19.77 -23.80 -2.95
N ALA A 318 19.05 -24.67 -3.66
CA ALA A 318 19.61 -25.48 -4.73
C ALA A 318 19.96 -24.60 -5.95
N LEU A 319 19.09 -23.65 -6.29
CA LEU A 319 19.36 -22.66 -7.35
C LEU A 319 20.53 -21.73 -6.99
N ALA A 320 20.57 -21.24 -5.76
CA ALA A 320 21.67 -20.41 -5.25
C ALA A 320 23.00 -21.18 -5.27
N ALA A 321 23.00 -22.44 -4.83
CA ALA A 321 24.20 -23.29 -4.85
C ALA A 321 24.67 -23.59 -6.28
N ALA A 322 23.75 -23.93 -7.20
CA ALA A 322 24.10 -24.23 -8.58
C ALA A 322 24.69 -23.02 -9.31
N THR A 323 24.11 -21.83 -9.10
CA THR A 323 24.52 -20.58 -9.77
C THR A 323 25.66 -19.85 -9.08
N GLY A 324 26.01 -20.25 -7.85
CA GLY A 324 26.98 -19.54 -7.01
C GLY A 324 26.51 -18.18 -6.50
N VAL A 325 25.23 -17.82 -6.70
CA VAL A 325 24.69 -16.54 -6.23
C VAL A 325 24.38 -16.61 -4.74
N PRO A 326 24.90 -15.68 -3.91
CA PRO A 326 24.54 -15.61 -2.50
C PRO A 326 23.01 -15.50 -2.32
N ILE A 327 22.45 -16.24 -1.38
CA ILE A 327 20.98 -16.30 -1.19
C ILE A 327 20.33 -14.92 -0.99
N ALA A 328 21.04 -13.98 -0.36
CA ALA A 328 20.57 -12.61 -0.16
C ALA A 328 20.47 -11.82 -1.47
N GLU A 329 21.46 -11.98 -2.36
CA GLU A 329 21.46 -11.36 -3.68
C GLU A 329 20.40 -12.01 -4.58
N PHE A 330 20.29 -13.35 -4.52
CA PHE A 330 19.25 -14.08 -5.24
C PHE A 330 17.83 -13.65 -4.81
N ARG A 331 17.64 -13.36 -3.52
CA ARG A 331 16.42 -12.78 -2.98
C ARG A 331 16.15 -11.37 -3.50
N ALA A 332 17.17 -10.51 -3.56
CA ALA A 332 17.03 -9.16 -4.10
C ALA A 332 16.63 -9.17 -5.58
N SER A 333 17.14 -10.12 -6.38
CA SER A 333 16.80 -10.26 -7.79
C SER A 333 15.43 -10.88 -8.06
N ASN A 334 14.80 -11.52 -7.06
CA ASN A 334 13.51 -12.21 -7.18
C ASN A 334 12.50 -11.72 -6.13
N PRO A 335 12.14 -10.41 -6.13
CA PRO A 335 11.34 -9.78 -5.07
C PRO A 335 9.90 -10.32 -4.94
N ALA A 336 9.39 -11.01 -5.96
CA ALA A 336 8.08 -11.65 -5.90
C ALA A 336 8.04 -12.91 -5.02
N LEU A 337 9.17 -13.61 -4.83
CA LEU A 337 9.22 -14.79 -4.00
C LEU A 337 9.08 -14.40 -2.52
N ARG A 338 8.15 -15.04 -1.82
CA ARG A 338 7.78 -14.72 -0.44
C ARG A 338 8.62 -15.50 0.57
N ASP A 339 8.56 -15.09 1.83
CA ASP A 339 9.34 -15.70 2.92
C ASP A 339 9.29 -17.25 2.99
N PRO A 340 8.16 -17.95 2.70
CA PRO A 340 8.14 -19.41 2.71
C PRO A 340 9.15 -20.05 1.73
N ILE A 341 9.45 -19.39 0.61
CA ILE A 341 10.46 -19.83 -0.35
C ILE A 341 11.86 -19.70 0.27
N TRP A 342 12.13 -18.55 0.87
CA TRP A 342 13.44 -18.22 1.43
C TRP A 342 13.75 -19.00 2.71
N SER A 343 12.73 -19.42 3.47
CA SER A 343 12.90 -20.29 4.64
C SER A 343 13.00 -21.78 4.30
N GLY A 344 12.85 -22.16 3.03
CA GLY A 344 12.80 -23.56 2.60
C GLY A 344 11.53 -24.31 3.02
N GLU A 345 10.49 -23.59 3.43
CA GLU A 345 9.16 -24.15 3.73
C GLU A 345 8.40 -24.50 2.44
N LYS A 346 8.75 -23.83 1.35
CA LYS A 346 8.21 -24.02 0.01
C LYS A 346 9.33 -23.98 -1.00
N TYR A 347 9.08 -24.61 -2.14
CA TYR A 347 9.96 -24.58 -3.30
C TYR A 347 9.53 -23.48 -4.26
N ILE A 348 10.49 -22.93 -5.02
CA ILE A 348 10.18 -22.02 -6.13
C ILE A 348 9.30 -22.80 -7.11
N PRO A 349 8.10 -22.28 -7.46
CA PRO A 349 7.16 -23.04 -8.26
C PRO A 349 7.68 -23.32 -9.68
N GLN A 350 7.29 -24.47 -10.22
CA GLN A 350 7.34 -24.71 -11.66
C GLN A 350 6.59 -23.59 -12.40
N GLY A 351 7.13 -23.17 -13.55
CA GLY A 351 6.61 -22.08 -14.38
C GLY A 351 7.00 -20.68 -13.89
N TYR A 352 7.56 -20.55 -12.68
CA TYR A 352 8.10 -19.27 -12.23
C TYR A 352 9.37 -18.93 -13.00
N ALA A 353 9.49 -17.67 -13.42
CA ALA A 353 10.63 -17.20 -14.17
C ALA A 353 11.66 -16.57 -13.23
N VAL A 354 12.69 -17.34 -12.89
CA VAL A 354 13.74 -16.97 -11.95
C VAL A 354 14.73 -16.03 -12.65
N ARG A 355 15.08 -14.93 -12.00
CA ARG A 355 16.12 -14.01 -12.45
C ARG A 355 17.42 -14.24 -11.71
N ILE A 356 18.51 -14.21 -12.48
CA ILE A 356 19.86 -14.38 -11.98
C ILE A 356 20.72 -13.22 -12.51
N PRO A 357 21.43 -12.47 -11.65
CA PRO A 357 22.32 -11.42 -12.12
C PRO A 357 23.35 -11.96 -13.11
N ARG A 358 23.44 -11.35 -14.29
CA ARG A 358 24.31 -11.84 -15.37
C ARG A 358 25.79 -11.77 -14.98
N SER A 359 26.14 -10.81 -14.11
CA SER A 359 27.47 -10.68 -13.51
C SER A 359 27.93 -11.89 -12.69
N ARG A 360 27.01 -12.80 -12.34
CA ARG A 360 27.30 -14.04 -11.61
C ARG A 360 27.45 -15.26 -12.52
N LEU A 361 27.14 -15.11 -13.80
CA LEU A 361 27.18 -16.19 -14.77
C LEU A 361 28.47 -16.10 -15.59
N GLY A 362 29.21 -17.21 -15.64
CA GLY A 362 30.39 -17.41 -16.50
C GLY A 362 30.08 -18.12 -17.82
N GLY A 363 28.81 -18.44 -18.07
CA GLY A 363 28.35 -19.18 -19.24
C GLY A 363 26.82 -19.24 -19.31
N PRO A 364 26.25 -20.01 -20.27
CA PRO A 364 24.81 -20.11 -20.48
C PRO A 364 24.07 -20.68 -19.26
N LEU A 365 22.88 -20.14 -18.99
CA LEU A 365 22.08 -20.47 -17.83
C LEU A 365 21.64 -21.96 -17.82
N GLU A 366 21.50 -22.56 -19.00
CA GLU A 366 21.16 -23.98 -19.19
C GLU A 366 22.15 -24.92 -18.50
N GLY A 367 23.44 -24.60 -18.54
CA GLY A 367 24.48 -25.39 -17.87
C GLY A 367 24.33 -25.41 -16.36
N TYR A 368 24.02 -24.25 -15.77
CA TYR A 368 23.74 -24.13 -14.34
C TYR A 368 22.46 -24.87 -13.94
N MET A 369 21.42 -24.83 -14.77
CA MET A 369 20.19 -25.57 -14.51
C MET A 369 20.40 -27.09 -14.60
N ALA A 370 21.21 -27.56 -15.57
CA ALA A 370 21.55 -28.96 -15.71
C ALA A 370 22.37 -29.49 -14.52
N ALA A 371 23.15 -28.63 -13.86
CA ALA A 371 23.93 -28.98 -12.67
C ALA A 371 23.08 -29.15 -11.40
N ILE A 372 21.80 -28.72 -11.40
CA ILE A 372 20.90 -28.90 -10.24
C ILE A 372 20.62 -30.40 -10.05
N PRO A 373 20.96 -30.99 -8.88
CA PRO A 373 20.73 -32.40 -8.62
C PRO A 373 19.26 -32.81 -8.80
N GLY A 374 19.02 -34.01 -9.36
CA GLY A 374 17.67 -34.53 -9.57
C GLY A 374 16.83 -34.64 -8.28
N ASN A 375 17.47 -34.89 -7.14
CA ASN A 375 16.82 -34.91 -5.82
C ASN A 375 16.41 -33.52 -5.29
N SER A 376 16.77 -32.44 -6.00
CA SER A 376 16.36 -31.07 -5.74
C SER A 376 15.30 -30.57 -6.74
N ARG A 377 14.80 -31.47 -7.61
CA ARG A 377 13.75 -31.20 -8.60
C ARG A 377 12.51 -31.99 -8.19
N PHE A 378 11.45 -31.29 -7.82
CA PHE A 378 10.23 -31.89 -7.30
C PHE A 378 9.07 -31.70 -8.29
N GLY A 379 8.24 -32.74 -8.45
CA GLY A 379 7.04 -32.67 -9.29
C GLY A 379 5.83 -32.02 -8.60
N HIS A 380 5.92 -31.74 -7.30
CA HIS A 380 4.86 -31.13 -6.52
C HIS A 380 5.42 -30.17 -5.47
N GLN A 381 4.61 -29.20 -5.08
CA GLN A 381 4.91 -28.28 -3.99
C GLN A 381 4.86 -29.02 -2.64
N GLN A 382 5.65 -28.56 -1.67
CA GLN A 382 5.50 -29.02 -0.29
C GLN A 382 4.08 -28.69 0.22
N PRO A 383 3.38 -29.62 0.88
CA PRO A 383 2.02 -29.37 1.36
C PRO A 383 1.98 -28.24 2.40
N ASP A 384 0.88 -27.50 2.46
CA ASP A 384 0.68 -26.51 3.51
C ASP A 384 0.46 -27.21 4.85
N LEU A 385 1.18 -26.78 5.90
CA LEU A 385 0.78 -27.09 7.25
C LEU A 385 -0.46 -26.27 7.57
N THR A 386 -1.51 -26.91 8.06
CA THR A 386 -2.78 -26.21 8.32
C THR A 386 -3.39 -26.55 9.66
N HIS A 387 -4.15 -25.59 10.19
CA HIS A 387 -4.94 -25.72 11.41
C HIS A 387 -6.40 -25.37 11.13
N ARG A 388 -7.32 -26.30 11.43
CA ARG A 388 -8.76 -26.01 11.37
C ARG A 388 -9.16 -25.27 12.65
N ILE A 389 -9.60 -24.01 12.49
CA ILE A 389 -9.98 -23.13 13.59
C ILE A 389 -11.17 -23.74 14.34
N ARG A 390 -10.98 -23.99 15.63
CA ARG A 390 -12.01 -24.52 16.53
C ARG A 390 -12.82 -23.38 17.15
N SER A 391 -14.03 -23.68 17.61
CA SER A 391 -14.85 -22.71 18.35
C SER A 391 -14.10 -22.21 19.59
N GLY A 392 -14.06 -20.88 19.78
CA GLY A 392 -13.36 -20.23 20.89
C GLY A 392 -11.86 -19.97 20.67
N GLU A 393 -11.27 -20.36 19.55
CA GLU A 393 -9.88 -20.02 19.22
C GLU A 393 -9.75 -18.60 18.64
N SER A 394 -8.64 -17.94 18.97
CA SER A 394 -8.19 -16.69 18.37
C SER A 394 -6.83 -16.86 17.70
N LEU A 395 -6.43 -15.91 16.84
CA LEU A 395 -5.09 -15.92 16.24
C LEU A 395 -4.00 -15.96 17.31
N TRP A 396 -4.20 -15.30 18.45
CA TRP A 396 -3.23 -15.31 19.54
C TRP A 396 -3.10 -16.71 20.17
N THR A 397 -4.21 -17.39 20.43
CA THR A 397 -4.15 -18.75 21.00
C THR A 397 -3.54 -19.75 20.04
N ILE A 398 -3.80 -19.61 18.73
CA ILE A 398 -3.23 -20.46 17.68
C ILE A 398 -1.74 -20.15 17.51
N ALA A 399 -1.36 -18.88 17.43
CA ALA A 399 0.03 -18.45 17.31
C ALA A 399 0.88 -18.99 18.47
N ARG A 400 0.37 -18.83 19.70
CA ARG A 400 1.04 -19.36 20.90
C ARG A 400 1.12 -20.88 20.89
N ARG A 401 0.08 -21.60 20.46
CA ARG A 401 0.09 -23.08 20.35
C ARG A 401 1.23 -23.56 19.46
N TYR A 402 1.42 -22.88 18.34
CA TYR A 402 2.35 -23.30 17.30
C TYR A 402 3.72 -22.60 17.38
N GLY A 403 3.99 -21.83 18.44
CA GLY A 403 5.27 -21.13 18.60
C GLY A 403 5.54 -20.09 17.50
N THR A 404 4.49 -19.44 16.99
CA THR A 404 4.58 -18.39 15.97
C THR A 404 3.96 -17.08 16.48
N SER A 405 3.96 -16.03 15.66
CA SER A 405 3.34 -14.74 15.97
C SER A 405 2.00 -14.57 15.26
N VAL A 406 1.14 -13.72 15.83
CA VAL A 406 -0.11 -13.29 15.17
C VAL A 406 0.19 -12.64 13.83
N SER A 407 1.22 -11.80 13.76
CA SER A 407 1.62 -11.13 12.51
C SER A 407 2.04 -12.13 11.42
N LYS A 408 2.78 -13.19 11.78
CA LYS A 408 3.19 -14.23 10.82
C LYS A 408 1.99 -15.03 10.32
N LEU A 409 1.05 -15.38 11.21
CA LEU A 409 -0.20 -16.02 10.79
C LEU A 409 -1.05 -15.12 9.89
N GLN A 410 -1.14 -13.82 10.20
CA GLN A 410 -1.87 -12.87 9.38
C GLN A 410 -1.27 -12.73 8.00
N ALA A 411 0.06 -12.54 7.92
CA ALA A 411 0.78 -12.43 6.66
C ALA A 411 0.59 -13.68 5.79
N LEU A 412 0.76 -14.87 6.37
CA LEU A 412 0.66 -16.14 5.65
C LEU A 412 -0.76 -16.42 5.14
N ASN A 413 -1.79 -15.90 5.82
CA ASN A 413 -3.19 -16.14 5.49
C ASN A 413 -3.89 -14.93 4.84
N GLY A 414 -3.14 -13.87 4.50
CA GLY A 414 -3.68 -12.64 3.94
C GLY A 414 -4.72 -11.94 4.83
N LEU A 415 -4.64 -12.11 6.15
CA LEU A 415 -5.60 -11.53 7.09
C LEU A 415 -5.21 -10.09 7.42
N ARG A 416 -6.15 -9.15 7.24
CA ARG A 416 -5.96 -7.73 7.58
C ARG A 416 -6.22 -7.40 9.05
N GLY A 417 -6.79 -8.34 9.81
CA GLY A 417 -7.18 -8.15 11.20
C GLY A 417 -7.10 -9.47 11.96
N THR A 418 -7.65 -9.50 13.18
CA THR A 418 -7.58 -10.66 14.08
C THR A 418 -8.82 -11.55 14.04
N SER A 419 -9.84 -11.14 13.28
CA SER A 419 -11.08 -11.90 13.14
C SER A 419 -10.84 -13.18 12.34
N ILE A 420 -11.17 -14.31 12.97
CA ILE A 420 -11.13 -15.64 12.37
C ILE A 420 -12.45 -16.36 12.65
N ARG A 421 -12.84 -17.28 11.77
CA ARG A 421 -14.11 -18.00 11.85
C ARG A 421 -13.87 -19.48 12.10
N ALA A 422 -14.55 -20.03 13.11
CA ALA A 422 -14.53 -21.46 13.39
C ALA A 422 -14.93 -22.28 12.15
N GLY A 423 -14.30 -23.43 11.98
CA GLY A 423 -14.48 -24.32 10.83
C GLY A 423 -13.61 -23.98 9.61
N LYS A 424 -13.06 -22.76 9.51
CA LYS A 424 -12.10 -22.38 8.46
C LYS A 424 -10.70 -22.91 8.77
N THR A 425 -9.91 -23.09 7.72
CA THR A 425 -8.53 -23.57 7.81
C THR A 425 -7.57 -22.38 7.76
N LEU A 426 -6.57 -22.40 8.63
CA LEU A 426 -5.48 -21.44 8.69
C LEU A 426 -4.19 -22.14 8.29
N ILE A 427 -3.47 -21.59 7.32
CA ILE A 427 -2.11 -22.01 6.98
C ILE A 427 -1.18 -21.65 8.15
N LEU A 428 -0.35 -22.60 8.55
CA LEU A 428 0.66 -22.48 9.58
C LEU A 428 2.04 -22.38 8.93
N PRO A 429 2.98 -21.63 9.53
CA PRO A 429 4.38 -21.66 9.08
C PRO A 429 4.97 -23.07 9.18
N GLY A 430 5.91 -23.39 8.30
CA GLY A 430 6.58 -24.69 8.22
C GLY A 430 7.45 -25.02 9.42
N THR A 431 7.87 -24.00 10.18
CA THR A 431 8.76 -24.12 11.35
C THR A 431 8.01 -24.26 12.67
N VAL A 432 6.70 -24.51 12.65
CA VAL A 432 5.92 -24.68 13.89
C VAL A 432 6.22 -26.03 14.51
N MET A 433 6.44 -26.08 15.82
CA MET A 433 6.55 -27.36 16.51
C MET A 433 5.17 -28.05 16.47
N PRO A 434 5.05 -29.27 15.93
CA PRO A 434 3.85 -30.07 16.09
C PRO A 434 3.58 -30.29 17.58
N GLU A 435 2.32 -30.41 17.98
CA GLU A 435 2.03 -30.84 19.36
C GLU A 435 2.78 -32.14 19.68
N PRO A 436 3.31 -32.32 20.91
CA PRO A 436 3.51 -33.67 21.41
C PRO A 436 2.12 -34.34 21.39
N ARG A 437 1.99 -35.46 20.68
CA ARG A 437 0.77 -36.27 20.71
C ARG A 437 0.54 -36.75 22.14
N LEU A 438 -0.17 -35.98 22.96
CA LEU A 438 -0.70 -36.49 24.21
C LEU A 438 -1.74 -37.54 23.84
N ALA A 439 -1.41 -38.77 24.20
CA ALA A 439 -2.18 -39.96 23.95
C ALA A 439 -3.67 -39.72 24.26
N ARG A 440 -4.50 -40.20 23.34
CA ARG A 440 -5.95 -40.29 23.48
C ARG A 440 -6.26 -41.27 24.61
N GLN A 441 -6.20 -40.83 25.87
CA GLN A 441 -6.63 -41.64 27.01
C GLN A 441 -8.14 -41.45 27.21
N THR A 442 -8.87 -42.50 26.88
CA THR A 442 -10.26 -42.72 27.26
C THR A 442 -10.34 -42.83 28.79
N ALA A 443 -10.94 -41.85 29.46
CA ALA A 443 -11.23 -41.93 30.88
C ALA A 443 -12.75 -42.07 31.10
N THR A 444 -13.15 -43.24 31.61
CA THR A 444 -14.44 -43.52 32.25
C THR A 444 -14.57 -42.71 33.56
N PRO A 445 -15.78 -42.27 33.97
CA PRO A 445 -15.93 -41.38 35.11
C PRO A 445 -16.06 -42.18 36.43
N VAL A 446 -15.29 -41.80 37.45
CA VAL A 446 -15.56 -42.16 38.84
C VAL A 446 -15.92 -40.90 39.62
N ARG A 447 -17.06 -40.95 40.32
CA ARG A 447 -17.56 -39.89 41.21
C ARG A 447 -16.71 -39.81 42.49
N ALA A 448 -16.27 -38.62 42.88
CA ALA A 448 -15.71 -38.35 44.20
C ALA A 448 -16.26 -37.04 44.80
N ALA A 449 -16.48 -37.06 46.11
CA ALA A 449 -17.14 -36.04 46.93
C ALA A 449 -16.36 -34.72 47.07
N GLN A 450 -17.09 -33.62 47.30
CA GLN A 450 -16.65 -32.22 47.20
C GLN A 450 -16.22 -31.64 48.56
N ASN A 451 -14.96 -31.20 48.68
CA ASN A 451 -14.51 -30.25 49.71
C ASN A 451 -13.96 -28.99 49.01
N HIS A 452 -14.62 -27.84 49.20
CA HIS A 452 -14.29 -26.58 48.50
C HIS A 452 -13.22 -25.76 49.25
N GLY A 453 -12.14 -25.38 48.57
CA GLY A 453 -11.17 -24.35 49.01
C GLY A 453 -11.58 -22.93 48.56
N VAL A 454 -10.85 -21.89 48.99
CA VAL A 454 -11.14 -20.47 48.66
C VAL A 454 -10.00 -19.83 47.88
N TYR A 455 -10.30 -19.19 46.75
CA TYR A 455 -9.38 -18.47 45.87
C TYR A 455 -9.68 -16.96 45.84
N VAL A 456 -8.64 -16.12 45.92
CA VAL A 456 -8.75 -14.66 45.82
C VAL A 456 -8.44 -14.21 44.38
N ILE A 457 -9.39 -13.55 43.73
CA ILE A 457 -9.31 -13.08 42.33
C ILE A 457 -8.16 -12.08 42.17
N ARG A 458 -7.32 -12.27 41.14
CA ARG A 458 -6.21 -11.38 40.78
C ARG A 458 -6.58 -10.50 39.58
N LYS A 459 -5.87 -9.38 39.41
CA LYS A 459 -6.05 -8.49 38.25
C LYS A 459 -5.83 -9.27 36.95
N GLY A 460 -6.84 -9.30 36.08
CA GLY A 460 -6.83 -10.04 34.81
C GLY A 460 -7.44 -11.45 34.86
N ASP A 461 -7.92 -11.90 36.02
CA ASP A 461 -8.67 -13.15 36.11
C ASP A 461 -10.07 -13.03 35.49
N SER A 462 -10.55 -14.14 34.93
CA SER A 462 -11.90 -14.34 34.42
C SER A 462 -12.46 -15.65 34.97
N LEU A 463 -13.78 -15.84 34.93
CA LEU A 463 -14.40 -17.13 35.28
C LEU A 463 -13.76 -18.29 34.53
N TRP A 464 -13.43 -18.07 33.26
CA TRP A 464 -12.74 -19.06 32.42
C TRP A 464 -11.32 -19.36 32.90
N SER A 465 -10.49 -18.34 33.19
CA SER A 465 -9.11 -18.57 33.61
C SER A 465 -9.01 -19.20 34.99
N ILE A 466 -9.94 -18.87 35.89
CA ILE A 466 -10.03 -19.47 37.24
C ILE A 466 -10.52 -20.92 37.13
N ALA A 467 -11.62 -21.17 36.41
CA ALA A 467 -12.16 -22.51 36.24
C ALA A 467 -11.13 -23.48 35.64
N ARG A 468 -10.38 -23.01 34.62
CA ARG A 468 -9.28 -23.77 34.03
C ARG A 468 -8.13 -24.04 34.99
N ARG A 469 -7.77 -23.07 35.86
CA ARG A 469 -6.70 -23.26 36.85
C ARG A 469 -7.01 -24.37 37.84
N PHE A 470 -8.27 -24.49 38.25
CA PHE A 470 -8.71 -25.49 39.22
C PHE A 470 -9.26 -26.77 38.57
N ASN A 471 -9.17 -26.87 37.24
CA ASN A 471 -9.68 -27.99 36.45
C ASN A 471 -11.19 -28.28 36.69
N ILE A 472 -11.99 -27.21 36.77
CA ILE A 472 -13.45 -27.25 36.91
C ILE A 472 -14.10 -26.53 35.73
N SER A 473 -15.38 -26.79 35.47
CA SER A 473 -16.13 -26.03 34.47
C SER A 473 -16.52 -24.65 34.99
N GLN A 474 -16.69 -23.68 34.08
CA GLN A 474 -17.22 -22.36 34.44
C GLN A 474 -18.60 -22.45 35.08
N GLN A 475 -19.44 -23.39 34.63
CA GLN A 475 -20.77 -23.62 35.21
C GLN A 475 -20.69 -24.13 36.65
N GLN A 476 -19.74 -25.02 36.97
CA GLN A 476 -19.49 -25.45 38.34
C GLN A 476 -18.99 -24.30 39.21
N LEU A 477 -18.02 -23.51 38.73
CA LEU A 477 -17.51 -22.35 39.45
C LEU A 477 -18.61 -21.30 39.73
N VAL A 478 -19.47 -21.03 38.75
CA VAL A 478 -20.64 -20.15 38.86
C VAL A 478 -21.63 -20.68 39.89
N SER A 479 -21.99 -21.96 39.77
CA SER A 479 -22.94 -22.63 40.68
C SER A 479 -22.46 -22.61 42.13
N TRP A 480 -21.18 -22.92 42.40
CA TRP A 480 -20.63 -22.96 43.75
C TRP A 480 -20.54 -21.61 44.44
N ASN A 481 -20.53 -20.53 43.65
CA ASN A 481 -20.36 -19.17 44.14
C ASN A 481 -21.64 -18.31 44.04
N GLY A 482 -22.73 -18.85 43.49
CA GLY A 482 -23.99 -18.11 43.33
C GLY A 482 -23.86 -16.87 42.43
N ILE A 483 -22.92 -16.88 41.49
CA ILE A 483 -22.61 -15.74 40.60
C ILE A 483 -23.11 -15.98 39.18
N SER A 484 -23.30 -14.92 38.39
CA SER A 484 -23.70 -15.04 36.99
C SER A 484 -22.50 -15.23 36.05
N THR A 485 -22.70 -15.94 34.93
CA THR A 485 -21.68 -16.09 33.86
C THR A 485 -21.27 -14.77 33.21
N LYS A 486 -22.09 -13.71 33.37
CA LYS A 486 -21.83 -12.36 32.87
C LYS A 486 -21.34 -11.39 33.95
N GLN A 487 -21.17 -11.86 35.18
CA GLN A 487 -20.80 -11.02 36.30
C GLN A 487 -19.33 -10.56 36.18
N TYR A 488 -19.10 -9.26 36.40
CA TYR A 488 -17.76 -8.70 36.48
C TYR A 488 -17.07 -9.16 37.77
N LEU A 489 -15.87 -9.76 37.65
CA LEU A 489 -15.08 -10.22 38.78
C LEU A 489 -14.14 -9.11 39.26
N GLN A 490 -14.25 -8.72 40.54
CA GLN A 490 -13.38 -7.68 41.11
C GLN A 490 -12.11 -8.31 41.70
N PRO A 491 -10.91 -7.77 41.40
CA PRO A 491 -9.69 -8.19 42.09
C PRO A 491 -9.84 -8.07 43.62
N GLY A 492 -9.43 -9.10 44.36
CA GLY A 492 -9.60 -9.20 45.81
C GLY A 492 -10.87 -9.95 46.25
N GLN A 493 -11.83 -10.19 45.36
CA GLN A 493 -13.01 -11.00 45.64
C GLN A 493 -12.63 -12.48 45.87
N LYS A 494 -13.30 -13.15 46.83
CA LYS A 494 -13.08 -14.56 47.16
C LYS A 494 -14.08 -15.47 46.43
N LEU A 495 -13.61 -16.57 45.85
CA LEU A 495 -14.42 -17.61 45.21
C LEU A 495 -14.11 -18.99 45.80
N LYS A 496 -15.14 -19.80 46.02
CA LYS A 496 -15.07 -21.23 46.33
C LYS A 496 -14.61 -22.01 45.09
N VAL A 497 -13.54 -22.79 45.23
CA VAL A 497 -12.93 -23.62 44.18
C VAL A 497 -12.57 -24.99 44.78
N THR A 498 -12.84 -26.09 44.09
CA THR A 498 -12.37 -27.45 44.45
C THR A 498 -11.37 -27.90 43.40
N ALA A 499 -10.21 -28.42 43.82
CA ALA A 499 -9.29 -29.09 42.91
C ALA A 499 -9.74 -30.55 42.71
N ALA A 500 -9.81 -31.02 41.47
CA ALA A 500 -9.87 -32.45 41.21
C ALA A 500 -8.52 -33.08 41.63
N ALA A 501 -8.54 -34.08 42.50
CA ALA A 501 -7.32 -34.78 42.93
C ALA A 501 -6.58 -35.35 41.72
N SER A 502 -5.33 -34.92 41.55
CA SER A 502 -4.39 -35.43 40.56
C SER A 502 -3.97 -36.85 40.90
N GLY A 503 -4.46 -37.85 40.15
CA GLY A 503 -3.95 -39.23 40.24
C GLY A 503 -2.56 -39.32 39.61
N GLN A 504 -1.58 -39.74 40.39
CA GLN A 504 -0.27 -40.22 39.95
C GLN A 504 -0.43 -41.57 39.24
N SER A 505 0.12 -41.69 38.02
CA SER A 505 0.76 -42.89 37.43
C SER A 505 1.36 -42.48 36.09
#